data_AF-A0A024SBK9-F1
#
_entry.id   AF-A0A024SBK9-F1
#
_cell.length_a   1.000
_cell.length_b   1.000
_cell.length_c   1.000
_cell.angle_alpha   90.00
_cell.angle_beta   90.00
_cell.angle_gamma   90.00
#
_symmetry.space_group_name_H-M   'P 1'
#
loop_
_entity.id
_entity.type
_entity.pdbx_description
1 polymer ?
#
loop_
_entity_poly.entity_id
_entity_poly.type
_entity_poly.pdbx_seq_one_letter_code
_entity_poly.pdbx_strand_id
1 'polypeptide(L)'
;MREFMDYVHSAFYEATGWRRDNSYAALNSTTDALLNFRTPRGLRLTLSALASPNFATSYQLGSVGVVDGSISYLFSSVPLRLLLTPQSENVPLPDLLRSYRPLTPVARRDDPSLRRPDDEDKTNESLLYGRLYLPRSQLEALLVRRLSPALQAQFSAVSGQHLRDGGTALGLLQYDVGRYALEGLASTDGGLLGFRGVYNFGGDLSSKKHAQHSAASPAENGIGGGGNGDKERIYGRFSTGGEIYYGTLNKSGGISIGARFATLPDHKGTPLSATLTLNPLMGNIAASYAVMAGKDCSLATRMEFNIFSYESSWAVGMELWRKPFARLAVDGEVSDTDVPAKTSVTKSGPSAIKAPINRTEGTAPATKTTSAVPVLASVATPAERSFNAKLEWRLDEPEKVTEKKPGPKMNGSNAAKSKSGKKGSIKGQPVHKVEKAETEAAVEAEKDKEQEYAGVVKARLDQNLRLGVLWEGRVKSLLFSLGSGIDLKMMNKPFRTLGLEVQFSS
;
A
#
# COMPACT_ATOMS: atom_id res chain seq x y z
N MET A 1 11.65 -2.78 0.47
CA MET A 1 10.96 -1.74 1.27
C MET A 1 11.24 -0.40 0.60
N ARG A 2 10.46 0.68 0.82
CA ARG A 2 10.93 2.01 0.40
C ARG A 2 12.09 2.43 1.30
N GLU A 3 13.14 3.00 0.72
CA GLU A 3 14.21 3.58 1.53
C GLU A 3 13.63 4.77 2.32
N PHE A 4 14.17 5.05 3.51
CA PHE A 4 13.67 6.15 4.36
C PHE A 4 13.65 7.50 3.61
N MET A 5 14.68 7.76 2.79
CA MET A 5 14.78 8.99 2.01
C MET A 5 13.71 9.07 0.91
N ASP A 6 13.36 7.94 0.27
CA ASP A 6 12.24 7.88 -0.67
C ASP A 6 10.90 8.16 0.04
N TYR A 7 10.75 7.65 1.27
CA TYR A 7 9.55 7.88 2.09
C TYR A 7 9.42 9.36 2.47
N VAL A 8 10.49 9.98 2.95
CA VAL A 8 10.55 11.42 3.26
C VAL A 8 10.24 12.26 2.02
N HIS A 9 10.83 11.91 0.87
CA HIS A 9 10.54 12.59 -0.39
C HIS A 9 9.06 12.46 -0.78
N SER A 10 8.44 11.29 -0.53
CA SER A 10 7.00 11.06 -0.77
C SER A 10 6.13 11.96 0.09
N ALA A 11 6.45 12.07 1.37
CA ALA A 11 5.74 12.95 2.29
C ALA A 11 5.92 14.43 1.93
N PHE A 12 7.08 14.84 1.42
CA PHE A 12 7.26 16.20 0.88
C PHE A 12 6.28 16.48 -0.26
N TYR A 13 6.10 15.55 -1.20
CA TYR A 13 5.11 15.73 -2.27
C TYR A 13 3.68 15.75 -1.75
N GLU A 14 3.35 14.94 -0.76
CA GLU A 14 2.04 14.97 -0.12
C GLU A 14 1.79 16.30 0.61
N ALA A 15 2.79 16.82 1.32
CA ALA A 15 2.73 18.11 2.02
C ALA A 15 2.55 19.29 1.07
N THR A 16 3.30 19.29 -0.03
CA THR A 16 3.19 20.29 -1.10
C THR A 16 1.93 20.08 -1.95
N GLY A 17 1.23 18.94 -1.84
CA GLY A 17 0.09 18.59 -2.69
C GLY A 17 0.48 18.25 -4.13
N TRP A 18 1.74 17.87 -4.36
CA TRP A 18 2.23 17.41 -5.65
C TRP A 18 1.87 15.93 -5.89
N ARG A 19 1.31 15.63 -7.07
CA ARG A 19 0.77 14.29 -7.38
C ARG A 19 1.75 13.51 -8.24
N ARG A 20 2.31 12.43 -7.69
CA ARG A 20 3.20 11.50 -8.42
C ARG A 20 2.48 10.66 -9.45
N ASP A 21 1.24 10.29 -9.16
CA ASP A 21 0.48 9.32 -9.95
C ASP A 21 0.00 9.91 -11.29
N ASN A 22 0.09 11.25 -11.44
CA ASN A 22 -0.25 12.00 -12.66
C ASN A 22 0.99 12.32 -13.50
N SER A 23 1.83 11.32 -13.74
CA SER A 23 3.00 11.41 -14.62
C SER A 23 2.98 10.26 -15.60
N TYR A 24 3.49 10.49 -16.82
CA TYR A 24 3.68 9.40 -17.78
C TYR A 24 4.62 8.31 -17.21
N ALA A 25 5.65 8.69 -16.46
CA ALA A 25 6.57 7.74 -15.84
C ALA A 25 5.91 6.89 -14.73
N ALA A 26 4.81 7.36 -14.15
CA ALA A 26 4.08 6.65 -13.11
C ALA A 26 2.94 5.77 -13.66
N LEU A 27 2.82 5.62 -14.99
CA LEU A 27 1.73 4.88 -15.61
C LEU A 27 1.66 3.43 -15.12
N ASN A 28 2.82 2.75 -15.05
CA ASN A 28 2.96 1.35 -14.63
C ASN A 28 3.29 1.16 -13.14
N SER A 29 3.27 2.23 -12.34
CA SER A 29 3.75 2.20 -10.94
C SER A 29 3.09 1.14 -10.05
N THR A 30 1.79 0.89 -10.23
CA THR A 30 1.02 -0.12 -9.47
C THR A 30 1.46 -1.54 -9.81
N THR A 31 1.57 -1.85 -11.11
CA THR A 31 2.04 -3.15 -11.58
C THR A 31 3.52 -3.36 -11.25
N ASP A 32 4.34 -2.33 -11.39
CA ASP A 32 5.77 -2.38 -11.07
C ASP A 32 6.02 -2.63 -9.57
N ALA A 33 5.18 -2.09 -8.69
CA ALA A 33 5.26 -2.37 -7.26
C ALA A 33 5.05 -3.87 -6.94
N LEU A 34 4.19 -4.55 -7.70
CA LEU A 34 3.85 -5.96 -7.52
C LEU A 34 4.80 -6.92 -8.26
N LEU A 35 5.30 -6.55 -9.43
CA LEU A 35 6.13 -7.42 -10.29
C LEU A 35 7.62 -7.14 -10.19
N ASN A 36 8.01 -5.87 -10.04
CA ASN A 36 9.39 -5.42 -10.15
C ASN A 36 9.97 -5.04 -8.76
N PHE A 37 9.66 -5.85 -7.73
CA PHE A 37 10.29 -5.69 -6.42
C PHE A 37 11.72 -6.22 -6.40
N ARG A 38 12.60 -5.50 -5.71
CA ARG A 38 14.00 -5.90 -5.54
C ARG A 38 14.10 -6.90 -4.41
N THR A 39 14.63 -8.09 -4.69
CA THR A 39 15.02 -9.04 -3.64
C THR A 39 16.38 -8.61 -3.07
N PRO A 40 16.50 -8.37 -1.76
CA PRO A 40 17.77 -8.01 -1.14
C PRO A 40 18.83 -9.10 -1.40
N ARG A 41 20.10 -8.67 -1.40
CA ARG A 41 21.26 -9.56 -1.53
C ARG A 41 22.18 -9.28 -0.35
N GLY A 42 22.62 -10.32 0.34
CA GLY A 42 23.46 -10.20 1.54
C GLY A 42 22.78 -9.43 2.67
N LEU A 43 23.58 -8.87 3.58
CA LEU A 43 23.10 -8.09 4.72
C LEU A 43 23.12 -6.60 4.38
N ARG A 44 22.03 -5.88 4.64
CA ARG A 44 21.94 -4.41 4.59
C ARG A 44 21.33 -3.87 5.88
N LEU A 45 21.98 -2.88 6.46
CA LEU A 45 21.53 -2.17 7.66
C LEU A 45 21.30 -0.70 7.30
N THR A 46 20.11 -0.19 7.58
CA THR A 46 19.74 1.20 7.35
C THR A 46 19.34 1.84 8.66
N LEU A 47 20.10 2.83 9.10
CA LEU A 47 19.82 3.63 10.28
C LEU A 47 19.44 5.03 9.82
N SER A 48 18.22 5.46 10.11
CA SER A 48 17.73 6.77 9.70
C SER A 48 17.17 7.54 10.88
N ALA A 49 17.22 8.87 10.82
CA ALA A 49 16.68 9.72 11.86
C ALA A 49 16.16 11.03 11.28
N LEU A 50 15.06 11.53 11.84
CA LEU A 50 14.56 12.88 11.57
C LEU A 50 15.06 13.84 12.65
N ALA A 51 16.32 14.28 12.53
CA ALA A 51 17.00 15.12 13.52
C ALA A 51 16.28 16.46 13.78
N SER A 52 15.65 17.04 12.76
CA SER A 52 14.74 18.18 12.92
C SER A 52 13.51 18.00 12.01
N PRO A 53 12.39 18.73 12.22
CA PRO A 53 11.22 18.62 11.35
C PRO A 53 11.51 18.84 9.86
N ASN A 54 12.60 19.54 9.55
CA ASN A 54 13.02 19.91 8.21
C ASN A 54 14.26 19.13 7.75
N PHE A 55 14.90 18.32 8.60
CA PHE A 55 16.18 17.70 8.32
C PHE A 55 16.20 16.22 8.69
N ALA A 56 16.47 15.39 7.69
CA ALA A 56 16.58 13.95 7.80
C ALA A 56 18.01 13.48 7.48
N THR A 57 18.47 12.49 8.22
CA THR A 57 19.75 11.81 8.00
C THR A 57 19.55 10.31 7.84
N SER A 58 20.37 9.66 7.01
CA SER A 58 20.35 8.20 6.86
C SER A 58 21.75 7.67 6.62
N TYR A 59 22.06 6.58 7.29
CA TYR A 59 23.28 5.80 7.15
C TYR A 59 22.90 4.42 6.68
N GLN A 60 23.46 4.00 5.55
CA GLN A 60 23.30 2.65 5.03
C GLN A 60 24.65 1.94 5.06
N LEU A 61 24.65 0.68 5.49
CA LEU A 61 25.80 -0.21 5.49
C LEU A 61 25.37 -1.54 4.86
N GLY A 62 26.14 -2.03 3.90
CA GLY A 62 25.89 -3.27 3.17
C GLY A 62 27.13 -4.16 3.16
N SER A 63 26.94 -5.48 3.21
CA SER A 63 28.02 -6.47 3.30
C SER A 63 28.10 -7.39 2.06
N VAL A 64 27.68 -6.93 0.88
CA VAL A 64 27.74 -7.75 -0.34
C VAL A 64 29.15 -7.68 -0.93
N GLY A 65 30.03 -8.60 -0.51
CA GLY A 65 31.39 -8.77 -1.01
C GLY A 65 32.41 -7.83 -0.37
N VAL A 66 32.19 -6.52 -0.46
CA VAL A 66 32.95 -5.48 0.25
C VAL A 66 31.98 -4.68 1.12
N VAL A 67 32.46 -4.16 2.26
CA VAL A 67 31.67 -3.24 3.08
C VAL A 67 31.43 -1.98 2.26
N ASP A 68 30.20 -1.81 1.80
CA ASP A 68 29.72 -0.64 1.07
C ASP A 68 28.79 0.14 2.00
N GLY A 69 28.74 1.44 1.83
CA GLY A 69 27.90 2.28 2.68
C GLY A 69 27.56 3.59 2.01
N SER A 70 26.54 4.25 2.54
CA SER A 70 26.21 5.59 2.10
C SER A 70 25.66 6.44 3.22
N ILE A 71 26.02 7.72 3.18
CA ILE A 71 25.53 8.74 4.09
C ILE A 71 24.62 9.66 3.28
N SER A 72 23.41 9.88 3.76
CA SER A 72 22.41 10.70 3.09
C SER A 72 21.92 11.81 4.00
N TYR A 73 21.78 13.00 3.42
CA TYR A 73 21.25 14.20 4.05
C TYR A 73 20.08 14.70 3.21
N LEU A 74 19.00 15.08 3.87
CA LEU A 74 17.85 15.66 3.22
C LEU A 74 17.35 16.84 4.04
N PHE A 75 17.19 17.98 3.37
CA PHE A 75 16.60 19.18 3.91
C PHE A 75 15.31 19.52 3.15
N SER A 76 14.24 19.78 3.87
CA SER A 76 12.92 20.20 3.35
C SER A 76 12.57 21.56 3.91
N SER A 77 12.07 22.46 3.07
CA SER A 77 11.54 23.76 3.52
C SER A 77 10.25 23.61 4.34
N VAL A 78 9.49 22.54 4.10
CA VAL A 78 8.22 22.26 4.78
C VAL A 78 8.45 21.34 5.97
N PRO A 79 7.87 21.61 7.15
CA PRO A 79 7.98 20.74 8.32
C PRO A 79 7.25 19.41 8.10
N LEU A 80 8.02 18.32 8.06
CA LEU A 80 7.52 17.01 7.67
C LEU A 80 6.82 16.26 8.81
N ARG A 81 7.01 16.66 10.08
CA ARG A 81 6.46 15.96 11.25
C ARG A 81 4.92 15.91 11.31
N LEU A 82 4.22 16.81 10.63
CA LEU A 82 2.76 16.83 10.61
C LEU A 82 2.15 15.78 9.66
N LEU A 83 2.94 15.27 8.71
CA LEU A 83 2.50 14.34 7.66
C LEU A 83 3.33 13.05 7.62
N LEU A 84 4.43 13.00 8.38
CA LEU A 84 5.35 11.89 8.45
C LEU A 84 5.46 11.45 9.92
N THR A 85 5.10 10.21 10.21
CA THR A 85 5.53 9.52 11.43
C THR A 85 6.98 9.07 11.23
N PRO A 86 7.98 9.66 11.92
CA PRO A 86 9.39 9.31 11.69
C PRO A 86 9.79 7.98 12.34
N GLN A 87 9.08 7.61 13.41
CA GLN A 87 9.36 6.42 14.20
C GLN A 87 8.88 5.16 13.49
N SER A 88 9.80 4.24 13.24
CA SER A 88 9.52 2.93 12.62
C SER A 88 8.46 2.11 13.37
N GLU A 89 8.27 2.38 14.66
CA GLU A 89 7.23 1.75 15.49
C GLU A 89 5.81 2.20 15.12
N ASN A 90 5.62 3.44 14.68
CA ASN A 90 4.28 4.02 14.44
C ASN A 90 3.96 4.23 12.95
N VAL A 91 4.88 3.91 12.05
CA VAL A 91 4.68 4.10 10.61
C VAL A 91 3.69 3.06 10.05
N PRO A 92 2.63 3.47 9.34
CA PRO A 92 1.75 2.54 8.66
C PRO A 92 2.50 1.79 7.56
N LEU A 93 2.49 0.45 7.63
CA LEU A 93 3.15 -0.40 6.63
C LEU A 93 2.66 -0.17 5.20
N PRO A 94 1.35 0.04 4.91
CA PRO A 94 0.89 0.30 3.54
C PRO A 94 1.58 1.49 2.85
N ASP A 95 1.96 2.53 3.58
CA ASP A 95 2.59 3.73 3.02
C ASP A 95 4.10 3.55 2.81
N LEU A 96 4.73 2.76 3.67
CA LEU A 96 6.15 2.45 3.63
C LEU A 96 6.48 1.37 2.60
N LEU A 97 5.64 0.35 2.47
CA LEU A 97 5.87 -0.77 1.57
C LEU A 97 5.43 -0.41 0.15
N ARG A 98 6.16 -0.91 -0.85
CA ARG A 98 5.77 -0.74 -2.26
C ARG A 98 4.68 -1.74 -2.59
N SER A 99 3.42 -1.34 -2.50
CA SER A 99 2.25 -2.19 -2.63
C SER A 99 1.29 -1.71 -3.73
N TYR A 100 0.24 -2.48 -3.98
CA TYR A 100 -0.87 -2.00 -4.80
C TYR A 100 -1.47 -0.72 -4.18
N ARG A 101 -1.42 0.38 -4.94
CA ARG A 101 -1.99 1.67 -4.53
C ARG A 101 -3.17 2.04 -5.45
N PRO A 102 -4.39 2.22 -4.94
CA PRO A 102 -5.47 2.78 -5.73
C PRO A 102 -5.14 4.23 -6.11
N LEU A 103 -5.58 4.65 -7.29
CA LEU A 103 -5.28 6.00 -7.75
C LEU A 103 -5.99 7.05 -6.90
N THR A 104 -5.22 8.05 -6.48
CA THR A 104 -5.78 9.22 -5.79
C THR A 104 -6.68 10.00 -6.75
N PRO A 105 -7.89 10.43 -6.32
CA PRO A 105 -8.75 11.30 -7.10
C PRO A 105 -8.05 12.59 -7.51
N VAL A 106 -8.18 12.98 -8.79
CA VAL A 106 -7.60 14.22 -9.31
C VAL A 106 -8.56 15.38 -9.00
N ALA A 107 -8.29 16.13 -7.93
CA ALA A 107 -8.95 17.41 -7.71
C ALA A 107 -8.60 18.38 -8.86
N ARG A 108 -9.63 19.03 -9.45
CA ARG A 108 -9.46 20.06 -10.47
C ARG A 108 -8.78 21.29 -9.85
N ARG A 109 -7.60 21.66 -10.35
CA ARG A 109 -6.97 22.97 -10.03
C ARG A 109 -7.62 24.13 -10.80
N ASP A 110 -8.37 23.81 -11.85
CA ASP A 110 -9.09 24.77 -12.71
C ASP A 110 -10.29 25.42 -12.01
N ASP A 111 -10.88 24.76 -11.02
CA ASP A 111 -12.06 25.28 -10.31
C ASP A 111 -11.61 26.00 -9.02
N PRO A 112 -11.74 27.34 -8.93
CA PRO A 112 -11.30 28.10 -7.77
C PRO A 112 -12.04 27.69 -6.48
N SER A 113 -13.24 27.10 -6.59
CA SER A 113 -14.01 26.61 -5.42
C SER A 113 -13.49 25.29 -4.84
N LEU A 114 -12.65 24.55 -5.59
CA LEU A 114 -12.04 23.29 -5.18
C LEU A 114 -10.55 23.43 -4.84
N ARG A 115 -9.99 24.63 -4.95
CA ARG A 115 -8.63 24.93 -4.49
C ARG A 115 -8.61 24.82 -2.97
N ARG A 116 -7.61 24.12 -2.43
CA ARG A 116 -7.38 24.19 -0.99
C ARG A 116 -7.02 25.65 -0.66
N PRO A 117 -7.56 26.24 0.42
CA PRO A 117 -7.22 27.60 0.84
C PRO A 117 -5.71 27.83 0.93
N ASP A 118 -4.95 26.78 1.24
CA ASP A 118 -3.48 26.82 1.40
C ASP A 118 -2.68 26.69 0.07
N ASP A 119 -3.32 26.58 -1.10
CA ASP A 119 -2.59 26.38 -2.37
C ASP A 119 -1.91 27.66 -2.90
N GLU A 120 -2.35 28.86 -2.48
CA GLU A 120 -1.72 30.13 -2.88
C GLU A 120 -0.41 30.42 -2.12
N ASP A 121 -0.27 29.92 -0.89
CA ASP A 121 0.88 30.19 -0.01
C ASP A 121 2.09 29.26 -0.24
N LYS A 122 1.96 28.22 -1.08
CA LYS A 122 2.98 27.17 -1.27
C LYS A 122 3.96 27.45 -2.40
N THR A 123 4.26 28.71 -2.67
CA THR A 123 5.28 29.08 -3.65
C THR A 123 6.67 29.05 -2.99
N ASN A 124 7.69 28.55 -3.70
CA ASN A 124 9.08 28.43 -3.22
C ASN A 124 9.40 27.30 -2.23
N GLU A 125 8.53 26.30 -2.09
CA GLU A 125 8.88 25.08 -1.35
C GLU A 125 10.03 24.36 -2.06
N SER A 126 11.03 23.91 -1.30
CA SER A 126 12.21 23.24 -1.83
C SER A 126 12.64 22.06 -0.98
N LEU A 127 13.23 21.08 -1.67
CA LEU A 127 13.80 19.88 -1.10
C LEU A 127 15.23 19.74 -1.63
N LEU A 128 16.18 19.63 -0.73
CA LEU A 128 17.58 19.39 -1.02
C LEU A 128 17.93 17.99 -0.50
N TYR A 129 18.51 17.17 -1.34
CA TYR A 129 18.96 15.82 -1.00
C TYR A 129 20.38 15.63 -1.50
N GLY A 130 21.23 15.06 -0.66
CA GLY A 130 22.60 14.69 -0.99
C GLY A 130 22.93 13.33 -0.42
N ARG A 131 23.60 12.49 -1.21
CA ARG A 131 24.03 11.14 -0.79
C ARG A 131 25.44 10.87 -1.27
N LEU A 132 26.30 10.49 -0.32
CA LEU A 132 27.69 10.11 -0.57
C LEU A 132 27.84 8.60 -0.37
N TYR A 133 28.36 7.90 -1.37
CA TYR A 133 28.68 6.47 -1.30
C TYR A 133 30.16 6.26 -0.95
N LEU A 134 30.41 5.37 0.00
CA LEU A 134 31.71 5.02 0.54
C LEU A 134 31.92 3.51 0.37
N PRO A 135 33.05 3.03 -0.18
CA PRO A 135 34.31 3.76 -0.41
C PRO A 135 34.46 4.40 -1.81
N ARG A 136 33.47 4.24 -2.70
CA ARG A 136 33.59 4.69 -4.10
C ARG A 136 33.66 6.21 -4.30
N SER A 137 33.44 7.00 -3.24
CA SER A 137 33.45 8.47 -3.26
C SER A 137 32.55 9.04 -4.38
N GLN A 138 31.39 8.39 -4.59
CA GLN A 138 30.38 8.83 -5.55
C GLN A 138 29.36 9.72 -4.83
N LEU A 139 29.01 10.85 -5.43
CA LEU A 139 28.06 11.81 -4.88
C LEU A 139 26.80 11.87 -5.75
N GLU A 140 25.64 11.79 -5.12
CA GLU A 140 24.34 12.06 -5.72
C GLU A 140 23.74 13.30 -5.06
N ALA A 141 23.13 14.17 -5.86
CA ALA A 141 22.43 15.35 -5.40
C ALA A 141 21.07 15.45 -6.10
N LEU A 142 20.06 15.89 -5.38
CA LEU A 142 18.72 16.16 -5.91
C LEU A 142 18.19 17.43 -5.26
N LEU A 143 17.85 18.41 -6.08
CA LEU A 143 17.18 19.64 -5.73
C LEU A 143 15.80 19.62 -6.38
N VAL A 144 14.75 19.74 -5.57
CA VAL A 144 13.39 19.95 -6.06
C VAL A 144 12.95 21.31 -5.59
N ARG A 145 12.40 22.12 -6.49
CA ARG A 145 11.86 23.43 -6.17
C ARG A 145 10.52 23.63 -6.85
N ARG A 146 9.53 24.05 -6.08
CA ARG A 146 8.23 24.45 -6.60
C ARG A 146 8.28 25.91 -7.03
N LEU A 147 8.19 26.14 -8.33
CA LEU A 147 8.24 27.48 -8.93
C LEU A 147 6.85 28.13 -8.93
N SER A 148 5.80 27.33 -9.12
CA SER A 148 4.41 27.76 -9.02
C SER A 148 3.53 26.62 -8.49
N PRO A 149 2.25 26.85 -8.15
CA PRO A 149 1.38 25.79 -7.67
C PRO A 149 1.29 24.60 -8.64
N ALA A 150 1.37 24.86 -9.95
CA ALA A 150 1.32 23.86 -11.02
C ALA A 150 2.68 23.50 -11.63
N LEU A 151 3.77 24.22 -11.31
CA LEU A 151 5.09 24.03 -11.92
C LEU A 151 6.14 23.64 -10.88
N GLN A 152 6.78 22.49 -11.08
CA GLN A 152 7.88 21.99 -10.26
C GLN A 152 9.13 21.81 -11.13
N ALA A 153 10.27 22.28 -10.64
CA ALA A 153 11.58 22.01 -11.22
C ALA A 153 12.33 21.02 -10.35
N GLN A 154 12.93 20.01 -10.97
CA GLN A 154 13.80 19.03 -10.32
C GLN A 154 15.14 19.02 -11.05
N PHE A 155 16.20 19.09 -10.28
CA PHE A 155 17.57 19.00 -10.76
C PHE A 155 18.26 17.87 -10.00
N SER A 156 18.76 16.88 -10.72
CA SER A 156 19.52 15.78 -10.13
C SER A 156 20.89 15.70 -10.77
N ALA A 157 21.92 15.49 -9.97
CA ALA A 157 23.29 15.36 -10.43
C ALA A 157 23.95 14.15 -9.77
N VAL A 158 24.79 13.46 -10.53
CA VAL A 158 25.61 12.35 -10.04
C VAL A 158 27.05 12.64 -10.44
N SER A 159 27.97 12.58 -9.48
CA SER A 159 29.41 12.72 -9.71
C SER A 159 30.13 11.45 -9.29
N GLY A 160 30.99 10.95 -10.17
CA GLY A 160 31.74 9.72 -9.94
C GLY A 160 32.79 9.50 -11.02
N GLN A 161 33.89 8.85 -10.64
CA GLN A 161 35.05 8.63 -11.51
C GLN A 161 34.77 7.70 -12.70
N HIS A 162 33.72 6.89 -12.62
CA HIS A 162 33.35 5.96 -13.69
C HIS A 162 32.56 6.63 -14.83
N LEU A 163 32.08 7.86 -14.63
CA LEU A 163 31.36 8.61 -15.66
C LEU A 163 32.37 9.30 -16.58
N ARG A 164 32.08 9.37 -17.88
CA ARG A 164 33.00 9.86 -18.92
C ARG A 164 33.60 11.24 -18.62
N ASP A 165 32.78 12.14 -18.06
CA ASP A 165 33.18 13.51 -17.72
C ASP A 165 33.20 13.77 -16.20
N GLY A 166 33.29 12.71 -15.37
CA GLY A 166 33.33 12.84 -13.90
C GLY A 166 31.97 13.19 -13.25
N GLY A 167 30.93 13.41 -14.04
CA GLY A 167 29.57 13.59 -13.56
C GLY A 167 28.54 13.80 -14.67
N THR A 168 27.27 13.68 -14.32
CA THR A 168 26.12 13.89 -15.19
C THR A 168 25.03 14.64 -14.44
N ALA A 169 24.35 15.56 -15.11
CA ALA A 169 23.23 16.31 -14.55
C ALA A 169 21.97 16.12 -15.41
N LEU A 170 20.82 16.08 -14.74
CA LEU A 170 19.49 15.95 -15.32
C LEU A 170 18.60 17.06 -14.74
N GLY A 171 18.08 17.90 -15.62
CA GLY A 171 16.99 18.83 -15.33
C GLY A 171 15.65 18.24 -15.76
N LEU A 172 14.64 18.40 -14.92
CA LEU A 172 13.26 18.00 -15.16
C LEU A 172 12.34 19.16 -14.79
N LEU A 173 11.50 19.59 -15.72
CA LEU A 173 10.49 20.62 -15.51
C LEU A 173 9.12 19.98 -15.65
N GLN A 174 8.33 19.95 -14.59
CA GLN A 174 7.02 19.28 -14.53
C GLN A 174 5.91 20.31 -14.36
N TYR A 175 4.88 20.22 -15.19
CA TYR A 175 3.69 21.06 -15.16
C TYR A 175 2.44 20.20 -14.98
N ASP A 176 1.80 20.26 -13.81
CA ASP A 176 0.63 19.45 -13.45
C ASP A 176 -0.61 20.31 -13.14
N VAL A 177 -1.64 20.18 -13.97
CA VAL A 177 -2.96 20.81 -13.81
C VAL A 177 -4.03 19.79 -13.38
N GLY A 178 -3.69 18.50 -13.36
CA GLY A 178 -4.57 17.40 -13.05
C GLY A 178 -5.21 16.77 -14.28
N ARG A 179 -5.88 17.56 -15.13
CA ARG A 179 -6.42 17.03 -16.40
C ARG A 179 -5.30 16.55 -17.31
N TYR A 180 -4.23 17.31 -17.39
CA TYR A 180 -3.03 16.93 -18.11
C TYR A 180 -1.81 17.26 -17.26
N ALA A 181 -0.73 16.53 -17.49
CA ALA A 181 0.57 16.81 -16.94
C ALA A 181 1.62 16.70 -18.04
N LEU A 182 2.48 17.70 -18.14
CA LEU A 182 3.55 17.81 -19.13
C LEU A 182 4.87 17.87 -18.41
N GLU A 183 5.89 17.22 -18.96
CA GLU A 183 7.21 17.26 -18.36
C GLU A 183 8.31 17.33 -19.42
N GLY A 184 9.20 18.31 -19.27
CA GLY A 184 10.39 18.49 -20.09
C GLY A 184 11.63 17.97 -19.36
N LEU A 185 12.46 17.23 -20.08
CA LEU A 185 13.68 16.58 -19.58
C LEU A 185 14.88 17.08 -20.38
N ALA A 186 15.98 17.38 -19.68
CA ALA A 186 17.27 17.68 -20.29
C ALA A 186 18.38 17.02 -19.48
N SER A 187 19.17 16.15 -20.12
CA SER A 187 20.33 15.49 -19.52
C SER A 187 21.60 15.95 -20.21
N THR A 188 22.67 16.14 -19.42
CA THR A 188 24.02 16.33 -19.98
C THR A 188 24.59 15.02 -20.51
N ASP A 189 24.10 13.87 -20.03
CA ASP A 189 24.51 12.56 -20.55
C ASP A 189 23.91 12.33 -21.94
N GLY A 190 24.78 12.25 -22.95
CA GLY A 190 24.38 12.13 -24.36
C GLY A 190 23.57 13.32 -24.90
N GLY A 191 23.48 14.42 -24.15
CA GLY A 191 22.66 15.60 -24.49
C GLY A 191 21.22 15.23 -24.78
N LEU A 192 20.63 14.40 -23.92
CA LEU A 192 19.28 13.89 -24.06
C LEU A 192 18.26 14.99 -23.75
N LEU A 193 17.45 15.34 -24.73
CA LEU A 193 16.27 16.16 -24.53
C LEU A 193 15.04 15.28 -24.63
N GLY A 194 14.06 15.49 -23.75
CA GLY A 194 12.85 14.68 -23.70
C GLY A 194 11.63 15.51 -23.38
N PHE A 195 10.49 15.05 -23.87
CA PHE A 195 9.19 15.59 -23.52
C PHE A 195 8.24 14.44 -23.27
N ARG A 196 7.52 14.48 -22.15
CA ARG A 196 6.49 13.51 -21.79
C ARG A 196 5.20 14.21 -21.42
N GLY A 197 4.08 13.59 -21.73
CA GLY A 197 2.77 14.13 -21.44
C GLY A 197 1.76 13.04 -21.15
N VAL A 198 0.86 13.31 -20.21
CA VAL A 198 -0.30 12.47 -19.92
C VAL A 198 -1.55 13.32 -19.87
N TYR A 199 -2.65 12.78 -20.37
CA TYR A 199 -3.97 13.36 -20.38
C TYR A 199 -4.96 12.38 -19.73
N ASN A 200 -5.74 12.87 -18.79
CA ASN A 200 -6.72 12.11 -18.04
C ASN A 200 -8.14 12.40 -18.52
N PHE A 201 -8.92 11.32 -18.65
CA PHE A 201 -10.32 11.29 -19.02
C PHE A 201 -11.13 10.57 -17.94
N GLY A 202 -12.39 11.00 -17.76
CA GLY A 202 -13.38 10.30 -16.94
C GLY A 202 -13.27 10.51 -15.43
N GLY A 203 -14.22 9.89 -14.70
CA GLY A 203 -14.23 9.74 -13.24
C GLY A 203 -14.25 11.05 -12.46
N ASP A 204 -13.07 11.50 -12.04
CA ASP A 204 -12.85 12.68 -11.20
C ASP A 204 -13.08 14.02 -11.95
N LEU A 205 -12.95 13.99 -13.28
CA LEU A 205 -12.99 15.18 -14.13
C LEU A 205 -14.39 15.50 -14.68
N SER A 206 -15.33 14.55 -14.59
CA SER A 206 -16.73 14.81 -14.92
C SER A 206 -17.36 15.60 -13.78
N SER A 207 -17.71 16.85 -14.05
CA SER A 207 -18.40 17.75 -13.13
C SER A 207 -19.54 17.00 -12.43
N LYS A 208 -19.70 17.21 -11.11
CA LYS A 208 -20.81 16.72 -10.26
C LYS A 208 -22.22 17.13 -10.73
N LYS A 209 -22.47 17.41 -12.02
CA LYS A 209 -23.82 17.51 -12.59
C LYS A 209 -24.53 16.15 -12.68
N HIS A 210 -23.83 15.02 -12.61
CA HIS A 210 -24.46 13.69 -12.57
C HIS A 210 -24.60 13.05 -11.18
N ALA A 211 -23.90 13.56 -10.16
CA ALA A 211 -24.05 13.06 -8.79
C ALA A 211 -25.27 13.66 -8.06
N GLN A 212 -25.76 14.84 -8.47
CA GLN A 212 -26.93 15.49 -7.88
C GLN A 212 -28.27 15.09 -8.51
N HIS A 213 -28.29 14.46 -9.68
CA HIS A 213 -29.53 13.92 -10.27
C HIS A 213 -29.91 12.52 -9.77
N SER A 214 -29.12 11.90 -8.88
CA SER A 214 -29.43 10.57 -8.32
C SER A 214 -30.01 10.61 -6.90
N ALA A 215 -30.30 11.79 -6.34
CA ALA A 215 -30.86 11.94 -4.99
C ALA A 215 -32.20 12.70 -4.93
N ALA A 216 -32.77 13.11 -6.06
CA ALA A 216 -34.11 13.68 -6.11
C ALA A 216 -34.73 13.50 -7.50
N SER A 217 -35.63 12.53 -7.64
CA SER A 217 -36.66 12.53 -8.68
C SER A 217 -37.92 11.95 -8.03
N PRO A 218 -38.93 12.78 -7.71
CA PRO A 218 -40.21 12.27 -7.26
C PRO A 218 -40.88 11.53 -8.42
N ALA A 219 -41.63 10.49 -8.08
CA ALA A 219 -42.37 9.66 -9.02
C ALA A 219 -43.21 10.50 -9.99
N GLU A 220 -43.03 10.28 -11.28
CA GLU A 220 -44.07 10.57 -12.27
C GLU A 220 -44.11 9.48 -13.33
N ASN A 221 -45.33 8.99 -13.56
CA ASN A 221 -45.68 7.85 -14.39
C ASN A 221 -45.30 8.05 -15.86
N GLY A 222 -44.71 7.03 -16.47
CA GLY A 222 -44.48 6.97 -17.92
C GLY A 222 -44.29 5.54 -18.39
N ILE A 223 -45.33 4.99 -19.00
CA ILE A 223 -45.40 3.66 -19.60
C ILE A 223 -44.42 3.55 -20.77
N GLY A 224 -43.59 2.50 -20.80
CA GLY A 224 -43.00 1.99 -22.04
C GLY A 224 -41.52 1.59 -21.97
N GLY A 225 -41.26 0.31 -22.26
CA GLY A 225 -39.99 -0.14 -22.85
C GLY A 225 -39.02 -0.81 -21.90
N GLY A 226 -38.99 -2.14 -21.93
CA GLY A 226 -37.97 -2.94 -21.27
C GLY A 226 -36.55 -2.59 -21.76
N GLY A 227 -35.67 -2.33 -20.82
CA GLY A 227 -34.25 -2.07 -21.06
C GLY A 227 -33.46 -2.38 -19.80
N ASN A 228 -33.00 -3.62 -19.70
CA ASN A 228 -32.07 -4.11 -18.70
C ASN A 228 -30.81 -3.22 -18.66
N GLY A 229 -30.69 -2.35 -17.65
CA GLY A 229 -29.80 -1.18 -17.69
C GLY A 229 -28.91 -0.93 -16.47
N ASP A 230 -29.07 -1.69 -15.38
CA ASP A 230 -28.19 -1.62 -14.19
C ASP A 230 -26.87 -2.37 -14.44
N LYS A 231 -26.26 -2.16 -15.61
CA LYS A 231 -24.85 -2.53 -15.81
C LYS A 231 -24.04 -1.60 -14.94
N GLU A 232 -23.60 -2.14 -13.81
CA GLU A 232 -22.59 -1.61 -12.90
C GLU A 232 -21.49 -0.90 -13.70
N ARG A 233 -21.64 0.41 -13.91
CA ARG A 233 -20.72 1.17 -14.77
C ARG A 233 -19.42 1.27 -14.01
N ILE A 234 -18.39 0.58 -14.49
CA ILE A 234 -17.05 0.60 -13.89
C ILE A 234 -16.60 2.07 -13.82
N TYR A 235 -16.58 2.61 -12.61
CA TYR A 235 -16.20 3.99 -12.36
C TYR A 235 -14.68 4.06 -12.27
N GLY A 236 -14.06 4.58 -13.32
CA GLY A 236 -12.62 4.63 -13.44
C GLY A 236 -12.13 5.80 -14.27
N ARG A 237 -10.83 6.06 -14.14
CA ARG A 237 -10.09 7.06 -14.88
C ARG A 237 -9.34 6.39 -16.02
N PHE A 238 -9.49 6.95 -17.20
CA PHE A 238 -8.70 6.58 -18.37
C PHE A 238 -7.62 7.64 -18.60
N SER A 239 -6.36 7.27 -18.55
CA SER A 239 -5.22 8.14 -18.81
C SER A 239 -4.54 7.71 -20.10
N THR A 240 -4.26 8.63 -21.01
CA THR A 240 -3.43 8.35 -22.20
C THR A 240 -2.26 9.31 -22.22
N GLY A 241 -1.12 8.90 -22.74
CA GLY A 241 0.05 9.75 -22.82
C GLY A 241 1.08 9.24 -23.78
N GLY A 242 2.17 9.99 -23.88
CA GLY A 242 3.34 9.57 -24.63
C GLY A 242 4.57 10.34 -24.21
N GLU A 243 5.71 9.84 -24.63
CA GLU A 243 7.01 10.46 -24.43
C GLU A 243 7.82 10.39 -25.72
N ILE A 244 8.64 11.42 -25.93
CA ILE A 244 9.57 11.52 -27.03
C ILE A 244 10.92 11.97 -26.49
N TYR A 245 11.98 11.35 -26.97
CA TYR A 245 13.36 11.61 -26.58
C TYR A 245 14.21 11.81 -27.82
N TYR A 246 15.19 12.70 -27.71
CA TYR A 246 16.20 12.93 -28.72
C TYR A 246 17.56 13.21 -28.06
N GLY A 247 18.52 12.33 -28.28
CA GLY A 247 19.90 12.50 -27.86
C GLY A 247 20.68 13.28 -28.90
N THR A 248 21.07 14.52 -28.59
CA THR A 248 21.78 15.40 -29.52
C THR A 248 23.19 14.90 -29.86
N LEU A 249 23.92 14.32 -28.89
CA LEU A 249 25.25 13.76 -29.14
C LEU A 249 25.19 12.41 -29.87
N ASN A 250 24.24 11.55 -29.47
CA ASN A 250 24.13 10.20 -30.03
C ASN A 250 23.28 10.14 -31.31
N LYS A 251 22.60 11.24 -31.69
CA LYS A 251 21.67 11.35 -32.82
C LYS A 251 20.64 10.21 -32.84
N SER A 252 20.18 9.80 -31.67
CA SER A 252 19.20 8.73 -31.48
C SER A 252 17.95 9.30 -30.84
N GLY A 253 16.79 8.80 -31.28
CA GLY A 253 15.49 9.19 -30.75
C GLY A 253 14.72 7.99 -30.21
N GLY A 254 13.81 8.25 -29.29
CA GLY A 254 12.89 7.27 -28.72
C GLY A 254 11.49 7.86 -28.66
N ILE A 255 10.47 7.03 -28.84
CA ILE A 255 9.07 7.41 -28.62
C ILE A 255 8.34 6.26 -27.94
N SER A 256 7.45 6.59 -27.02
CA SER A 256 6.53 5.63 -26.43
C SER A 256 5.15 6.26 -26.25
N ILE A 257 4.12 5.44 -26.41
CA ILE A 257 2.72 5.81 -26.21
C ILE A 257 2.14 4.85 -25.18
N GLY A 258 1.36 5.37 -24.24
CA GLY A 258 0.81 4.56 -23.16
C GLY A 258 -0.62 4.95 -22.84
N ALA A 259 -1.43 3.96 -22.46
CA ALA A 259 -2.77 4.14 -21.92
C ALA A 259 -2.91 3.37 -20.60
N ARG A 260 -3.69 3.91 -19.67
CA ARG A 260 -4.03 3.30 -18.39
C ARG A 260 -5.51 3.47 -18.13
N PHE A 261 -6.17 2.37 -17.76
CA PHE A 261 -7.46 2.41 -17.10
C PHE A 261 -7.28 2.02 -15.64
N ALA A 262 -7.89 2.75 -14.73
CA ALA A 262 -7.85 2.41 -13.31
C ALA A 262 -9.13 2.84 -12.62
N THR A 263 -9.68 1.96 -11.78
CA THR A 263 -10.85 2.27 -10.96
C THR A 263 -10.51 3.27 -9.87
N LEU A 264 -11.45 4.14 -9.57
CA LEU A 264 -11.30 5.12 -8.49
C LEU A 264 -11.78 4.54 -7.15
N PRO A 265 -11.35 5.08 -6.00
CA PRO A 265 -11.73 4.58 -4.68
C PRO A 265 -13.25 4.53 -4.42
N ASP A 266 -14.03 5.38 -5.11
CA ASP A 266 -15.50 5.41 -5.01
C ASP A 266 -16.19 4.22 -5.71
N HIS A 267 -15.43 3.42 -6.48
CA HIS A 267 -15.97 2.22 -7.11
C HIS A 267 -16.19 1.12 -6.07
N LYS A 268 -17.43 0.63 -5.97
CA LYS A 268 -17.82 -0.44 -5.02
C LYS A 268 -17.25 -1.82 -5.35
N GLY A 269 -16.78 -2.03 -6.59
CA GLY A 269 -16.18 -3.29 -7.04
C GLY A 269 -14.71 -3.44 -6.66
N THR A 270 -14.08 -4.53 -7.13
CA THR A 270 -12.66 -4.78 -6.89
C THR A 270 -11.80 -3.76 -7.62
N PRO A 271 -10.90 -3.03 -6.91
CA PRO A 271 -9.99 -2.10 -7.55
C PRO A 271 -9.12 -2.80 -8.59
N LEU A 272 -9.05 -2.23 -9.79
CA LEU A 272 -8.24 -2.74 -10.89
C LEU A 272 -7.49 -1.62 -11.60
N SER A 273 -6.36 -1.97 -12.17
CA SER A 273 -5.55 -1.11 -13.01
C SER A 273 -5.02 -1.90 -14.21
N ALA A 274 -5.37 -1.47 -15.41
CA ALA A 274 -4.89 -2.02 -16.66
C ALA A 274 -4.04 -0.96 -17.38
N THR A 275 -2.86 -1.33 -17.85
CA THR A 275 -1.99 -0.45 -18.64
C THR A 275 -1.56 -1.12 -19.93
N LEU A 276 -1.45 -0.32 -20.99
CA LEU A 276 -0.96 -0.73 -22.30
C LEU A 276 0.09 0.30 -22.72
N THR A 277 1.33 -0.13 -22.91
CA THR A 277 2.41 0.73 -23.40
C THR A 277 2.97 0.18 -24.69
N LEU A 278 3.19 1.05 -25.66
CA LEU A 278 3.70 0.74 -26.98
C LEU A 278 4.99 1.55 -27.22
N ASN A 279 6.02 0.89 -27.73
CA ASN A 279 7.20 1.53 -28.28
C ASN A 279 7.26 1.20 -29.77
N PRO A 280 6.74 2.07 -30.65
CA PRO A 280 6.58 1.77 -32.07
C PRO A 280 7.93 1.66 -32.80
N LEU A 281 8.99 2.33 -32.33
CA LEU A 281 10.31 2.25 -32.95
C LEU A 281 10.97 0.88 -32.74
N MET A 282 10.79 0.30 -31.55
CA MET A 282 11.36 -1.02 -31.21
C MET A 282 10.36 -2.17 -31.36
N GLY A 283 9.10 -1.87 -31.69
CA GLY A 283 8.03 -2.87 -31.85
C GLY A 283 7.58 -3.52 -30.54
N ASN A 284 7.90 -2.96 -29.38
CA ASN A 284 7.52 -3.55 -28.09
C ASN A 284 6.11 -3.11 -27.66
N ILE A 285 5.24 -4.07 -27.36
CA ILE A 285 3.91 -3.87 -26.80
C ILE A 285 3.91 -4.54 -25.42
N ALA A 286 3.62 -3.79 -24.37
CA ALA A 286 3.46 -4.32 -23.03
C ALA A 286 2.05 -4.06 -22.50
N ALA A 287 1.36 -5.12 -22.11
CA ALA A 287 0.07 -5.09 -21.44
C ALA A 287 0.28 -5.53 -19.98
N SER A 288 -0.14 -4.70 -19.04
CA SER A 288 -0.10 -5.03 -17.61
C SER A 288 -1.49 -4.91 -17.01
N TYR A 289 -1.78 -5.79 -16.07
CA TYR A 289 -3.05 -5.84 -15.37
C TYR A 289 -2.78 -6.12 -13.89
N ALA A 290 -3.33 -5.29 -13.01
CA ALA A 290 -3.23 -5.42 -11.57
C ALA A 290 -4.64 -5.35 -10.96
N VAL A 291 -4.93 -6.22 -10.01
CA VAL A 291 -6.23 -6.31 -9.35
C VAL A 291 -6.05 -6.60 -7.88
N MET A 292 -6.85 -5.94 -7.05
CA MET A 292 -6.98 -6.26 -5.64
C MET A 292 -8.07 -7.35 -5.50
N ALA A 293 -7.64 -8.62 -5.52
CA ALA A 293 -8.52 -9.80 -5.56
C ALA A 293 -9.22 -10.08 -4.22
N GLY A 294 -8.75 -9.49 -3.12
CA GLY A 294 -9.38 -9.55 -1.81
C GLY A 294 -8.91 -8.41 -0.90
N LYS A 295 -9.38 -8.38 0.35
CA LYS A 295 -9.02 -7.33 1.32
C LYS A 295 -7.50 -7.21 1.53
N ASP A 296 -6.81 -8.35 1.51
CA ASP A 296 -5.39 -8.46 1.84
C ASP A 296 -4.57 -9.08 0.69
N CYS A 297 -5.15 -9.29 -0.49
CA CYS A 297 -4.49 -9.98 -1.60
C CYS A 297 -4.56 -9.15 -2.88
N SER A 298 -3.40 -8.86 -3.45
CA SER A 298 -3.25 -8.17 -4.74
C SER A 298 -2.51 -9.05 -5.73
N LEU A 299 -2.97 -9.07 -6.97
CA LEU A 299 -2.40 -9.85 -8.06
C LEU A 299 -2.01 -8.91 -9.20
N ALA A 300 -0.92 -9.23 -9.87
CA ALA A 300 -0.51 -8.55 -11.09
C ALA A 300 -0.04 -9.54 -12.15
N THR A 301 -0.31 -9.21 -13.39
CA THR A 301 0.17 -9.93 -14.57
C THR A 301 0.70 -8.93 -15.58
N ARG A 302 1.84 -9.22 -16.19
CA ARG A 302 2.40 -8.44 -17.30
C ARG A 302 2.75 -9.37 -18.44
N MET A 303 2.39 -8.95 -19.65
CA MET A 303 2.74 -9.58 -20.90
C MET A 303 3.42 -8.54 -21.78
N GLU A 304 4.63 -8.84 -22.23
CA GLU A 304 5.41 -8.04 -23.17
C GLU A 304 5.56 -8.85 -24.46
N PHE A 305 5.37 -8.20 -25.60
CA PHE A 305 5.47 -8.82 -26.90
C PHE A 305 6.20 -7.89 -27.86
N ASN A 306 7.22 -8.41 -28.52
CA ASN A 306 7.95 -7.68 -29.53
C ASN A 306 7.49 -8.11 -30.93
N ILE A 307 6.95 -7.16 -31.70
CA ILE A 307 6.42 -7.39 -33.06
C ILE A 307 7.53 -7.80 -34.05
N PHE A 308 8.76 -7.29 -33.86
CA PHE A 308 9.84 -7.56 -34.80
C PHE A 308 10.56 -8.89 -34.54
N SER A 309 10.69 -9.29 -33.27
CA SER A 309 11.32 -10.57 -32.92
C SER A 309 10.32 -11.70 -32.64
N TYR A 310 9.03 -11.40 -32.54
CA TYR A 310 7.98 -12.33 -32.07
C TYR A 310 8.27 -12.94 -30.69
N GLU A 311 9.15 -12.31 -29.91
CA GLU A 311 9.44 -12.74 -28.56
C GLU A 311 8.35 -12.25 -27.62
N SER A 312 7.82 -13.17 -26.82
CA SER A 312 6.89 -12.87 -25.73
C SER A 312 7.57 -13.11 -24.39
N SER A 313 7.39 -12.18 -23.46
CA SER A 313 7.80 -12.30 -22.06
C SER A 313 6.59 -12.09 -21.16
N TRP A 314 6.45 -12.90 -20.12
CA TRP A 314 5.39 -12.74 -19.14
C TRP A 314 5.90 -12.85 -17.72
N ALA A 315 5.22 -12.15 -16.81
CA ALA A 315 5.46 -12.21 -15.38
C ALA A 315 4.13 -12.13 -14.61
N VAL A 316 4.04 -12.89 -13.53
CA VAL A 316 2.91 -12.88 -12.60
C VAL A 316 3.43 -12.57 -11.21
N GLY A 317 2.72 -11.72 -10.48
CA GLY A 317 3.06 -11.33 -9.12
C GLY A 317 1.86 -11.40 -8.20
N MET A 318 2.14 -11.65 -6.93
CA MET A 318 1.17 -11.69 -5.86
C MET A 318 1.74 -10.96 -4.65
N GLU A 319 0.88 -10.19 -4.00
CA GLU A 319 1.13 -9.54 -2.72
C GLU A 319 0.05 -9.99 -1.74
N LEU A 320 0.47 -10.51 -0.59
CA LEU A 320 -0.40 -11.01 0.47
C LEU A 320 -0.07 -10.32 1.79
N TRP A 321 -0.99 -9.52 2.29
CA TRP A 321 -0.92 -8.86 3.58
C TRP A 321 -1.32 -9.80 4.70
N ARG A 322 -0.62 -9.70 5.83
CA ARG A 322 -0.89 -10.51 7.03
C ARG A 322 -1.01 -9.63 8.26
N LYS A 323 -2.09 -9.82 8.99
CA LYS A 323 -2.29 -9.26 10.33
C LYS A 323 -1.42 -9.99 11.35
N PRO A 324 -1.04 -9.34 12.46
CA PRO A 324 -0.26 -9.96 13.52
C PRO A 324 -0.97 -11.21 14.04
N PHE A 325 -0.20 -12.24 14.34
CA PHE A 325 -0.71 -13.36 15.13
C PHE A 325 -1.06 -12.79 16.51
N ALA A 326 -2.35 -12.62 16.78
CA ALA A 326 -2.82 -12.37 18.14
C ALA A 326 -2.29 -13.53 18.99
N ARG A 327 -1.39 -13.22 19.94
CA ARG A 327 -1.07 -14.18 21.00
C ARG A 327 -2.38 -14.37 21.75
N LEU A 328 -2.94 -15.58 21.73
CA LEU A 328 -3.95 -15.99 22.70
C LEU A 328 -3.30 -15.81 24.07
N ALA A 329 -3.59 -14.68 24.73
CA ALA A 329 -3.26 -14.48 26.12
C ALA A 329 -4.10 -15.50 26.89
N VAL A 330 -3.41 -16.49 27.46
CA VAL A 330 -3.98 -17.28 28.55
C VAL A 330 -3.97 -16.35 29.75
N ASP A 331 -5.07 -15.63 29.95
CA ASP A 331 -5.28 -14.84 31.16
C ASP A 331 -5.40 -15.81 32.34
N GLY A 332 -4.31 -15.94 33.09
CA GLY A 332 -4.34 -16.47 34.44
C GLY A 332 -4.79 -15.36 35.38
N GLU A 333 -6.08 -15.31 35.67
CA GLU A 333 -6.63 -14.52 36.78
C GLU A 333 -5.99 -15.00 38.10
N VAL A 334 -5.25 -14.11 38.75
CA VAL A 334 -5.14 -14.12 40.22
C VAL A 334 -5.65 -12.78 40.70
N SER A 335 -6.89 -12.81 41.16
CA SER A 335 -7.53 -11.76 41.94
C SER A 335 -6.97 -11.78 43.36
N ASP A 336 -6.42 -10.66 43.83
CA ASP A 336 -6.60 -10.28 45.24
C ASP A 336 -6.57 -8.75 45.41
N THR A 337 -7.78 -8.28 45.73
CA THR A 337 -8.30 -7.07 46.41
C THR A 337 -7.38 -5.91 46.87
N ASP A 338 -7.77 -4.71 46.42
CA ASP A 338 -8.08 -3.46 47.17
C ASP A 338 -7.09 -2.76 48.16
N VAL A 339 -6.39 -1.71 47.64
CA VAL A 339 -6.49 -0.23 47.92
C VAL A 339 -6.51 0.31 49.40
N PRO A 340 -6.10 1.57 49.78
CA PRO A 340 -5.32 2.66 49.13
C PRO A 340 -4.17 3.34 49.96
N ALA A 341 -3.32 4.07 49.21
CA ALA A 341 -2.75 5.42 49.45
C ALA A 341 -1.99 5.78 50.76
N LYS A 342 -0.71 6.16 50.59
CA LYS A 342 -0.17 7.44 51.09
C LYS A 342 1.06 7.89 50.30
N THR A 343 0.99 9.13 49.85
CA THR A 343 2.01 9.89 49.13
C THR A 343 3.10 10.37 50.08
N SER A 344 4.39 10.19 49.75
CA SER A 344 5.43 11.16 50.12
C SER A 344 6.69 10.99 49.27
N VAL A 345 7.04 12.09 48.61
CA VAL A 345 8.26 12.40 47.87
C VAL A 345 9.46 12.48 48.82
N THR A 346 10.64 11.94 48.47
CA THR A 346 11.92 12.68 48.34
C THR A 346 13.15 11.76 48.16
N LYS A 347 14.10 12.33 47.39
CA LYS A 347 15.43 11.83 47.00
C LYS A 347 16.37 11.61 48.20
N SER A 348 17.30 10.65 48.07
CA SER A 348 18.77 10.84 48.09
C SER A 348 19.47 9.51 48.42
N GLY A 349 20.47 9.12 47.59
CA GLY A 349 21.35 7.97 47.87
C GLY A 349 22.48 8.36 48.84
N PRO A 350 23.69 7.79 48.73
CA PRO A 350 24.09 6.42 48.39
C PRO A 350 24.87 5.79 49.58
N SER A 351 25.07 4.47 49.61
CA SER A 351 26.34 3.92 50.14
C SER A 351 26.51 2.45 49.83
N ALA A 352 27.72 2.12 49.42
CA ALA A 352 28.24 0.80 49.18
C ALA A 352 28.36 -0.02 50.47
N ILE A 353 28.54 -1.34 50.34
CA ILE A 353 29.73 -2.09 50.81
C ILE A 353 29.40 -3.60 50.95
N LYS A 354 30.34 -4.41 50.44
CA LYS A 354 30.67 -5.83 50.76
C LYS A 354 29.89 -6.99 50.10
N ALA A 355 30.56 -7.59 49.11
CA ALA A 355 30.72 -9.04 48.98
C ALA A 355 31.58 -9.57 50.17
N PRO A 356 31.67 -10.89 50.48
CA PRO A 356 32.17 -11.91 49.53
C PRO A 356 31.58 -13.34 49.61
N ILE A 357 31.74 -14.06 48.49
CA ILE A 357 32.21 -15.46 48.36
C ILE A 357 31.43 -16.56 49.13
N ASN A 358 30.77 -17.46 48.38
CA ASN A 358 31.24 -18.85 48.35
C ASN A 358 30.82 -19.62 47.10
N ARG A 359 31.81 -20.37 46.62
CA ARG A 359 31.88 -21.22 45.45
C ARG A 359 31.67 -22.65 45.95
N THR A 360 30.85 -23.46 45.28
CA THR A 360 31.12 -24.90 45.14
C THR A 360 30.17 -25.53 44.13
N GLU A 361 30.81 -26.27 43.23
CA GLU A 361 30.29 -27.14 42.19
C GLU A 361 29.57 -28.34 42.80
N GLY A 362 28.71 -29.01 42.02
CA GLY A 362 28.34 -30.38 42.37
C GLY A 362 27.08 -30.95 41.74
N THR A 363 27.21 -31.43 40.50
CA THR A 363 26.77 -32.78 40.10
C THR A 363 25.26 -33.11 40.06
N ALA A 364 24.75 -33.33 38.84
CA ALA A 364 23.55 -34.11 38.55
C ALA A 364 23.70 -35.58 38.99
N PRO A 365 22.59 -36.31 39.20
CA PRO A 365 22.31 -37.35 38.21
C PRO A 365 20.83 -37.53 37.87
N ALA A 366 20.62 -38.10 36.69
CA ALA A 366 19.34 -38.57 36.15
C ALA A 366 18.82 -39.82 36.86
N THR A 367 17.50 -40.05 36.93
CA THR A 367 16.80 -41.17 36.24
C THR A 367 15.28 -41.24 36.50
N LYS A 368 14.53 -41.48 35.41
CA LYS A 368 13.39 -42.40 35.19
C LYS A 368 12.04 -42.25 35.93
N THR A 369 11.05 -41.92 35.09
CA THR A 369 9.82 -42.69 34.77
C THR A 369 8.87 -43.12 35.90
N THR A 370 7.66 -42.55 35.92
CA THR A 370 6.42 -43.35 36.10
C THR A 370 5.22 -42.66 35.46
N SER A 371 4.42 -43.50 34.81
CA SER A 371 3.19 -43.29 34.06
C SER A 371 1.98 -42.94 34.93
N ALA A 372 1.11 -42.05 34.44
CA ALA A 372 -0.32 -42.09 34.75
C ALA A 372 -1.14 -41.48 33.59
N VAL A 373 -2.03 -42.30 33.04
CA VAL A 373 -3.07 -41.97 32.04
C VAL A 373 -4.22 -41.24 32.73
N PRO A 374 -4.92 -40.33 32.03
CA PRO A 374 -6.37 -40.50 31.96
C PRO A 374 -6.93 -40.40 30.54
N VAL A 375 -8.08 -41.05 30.41
CA VAL A 375 -8.82 -41.40 29.21
C VAL A 375 -9.59 -40.21 28.62
N LEU A 376 -9.72 -40.26 27.29
CA LEU A 376 -10.51 -39.43 26.37
C LEU A 376 -11.88 -38.94 26.89
N ALA A 377 -12.16 -37.67 26.64
CA ALA A 377 -13.51 -37.17 26.34
C ALA A 377 -13.47 -36.49 24.95
N SER A 378 -14.20 -37.08 24.00
CA SER A 378 -14.29 -36.64 22.60
C SER A 378 -15.13 -35.37 22.47
N VAL A 379 -14.51 -34.28 22.02
CA VAL A 379 -15.22 -33.06 21.58
C VAL A 379 -15.41 -33.14 20.07
N ALA A 380 -16.67 -33.11 19.63
CA ALA A 380 -17.07 -33.18 18.23
C ALA A 380 -16.60 -31.93 17.46
N THR A 381 -15.77 -32.13 16.44
CA THR A 381 -15.42 -31.12 15.43
C THR A 381 -16.54 -30.97 14.40
N PRO A 382 -16.89 -29.75 13.95
CA PRO A 382 -17.88 -29.57 12.89
C PRO A 382 -17.37 -30.16 11.56
N ALA A 383 -18.28 -30.79 10.81
CA ALA A 383 -17.96 -31.57 9.61
C ALA A 383 -17.29 -30.72 8.51
N GLU A 384 -16.02 -30.99 8.22
CA GLU A 384 -15.32 -30.44 7.04
C GLU A 384 -15.74 -31.20 5.78
N ARG A 385 -16.04 -30.45 4.71
CA ARG A 385 -16.34 -31.01 3.38
C ARG A 385 -15.12 -31.76 2.82
N SER A 386 -15.33 -33.01 2.40
CA SER A 386 -14.31 -33.83 1.75
C SER A 386 -13.78 -33.21 0.45
N PHE A 387 -12.49 -33.40 0.18
CA PHE A 387 -11.73 -32.81 -0.93
C PHE A 387 -12.38 -33.00 -2.33
N ASN A 388 -13.09 -34.11 -2.56
CA ASN A 388 -13.82 -34.33 -3.82
C ASN A 388 -15.01 -33.37 -4.02
N ALA A 389 -15.64 -32.91 -2.94
CA ALA A 389 -16.76 -31.95 -3.00
C ALA A 389 -16.30 -30.49 -3.21
N LYS A 390 -14.99 -30.21 -3.12
CA LYS A 390 -14.41 -28.90 -3.46
C LYS A 390 -14.08 -28.77 -4.95
N LEU A 391 -14.08 -29.88 -5.70
CA LEU A 391 -13.75 -29.91 -7.13
C LEU A 391 -14.99 -29.85 -8.04
N GLU A 392 -16.18 -30.12 -7.51
CA GLU A 392 -17.43 -30.07 -8.28
C GLU A 392 -18.20 -28.77 -8.00
N TRP A 393 -18.01 -27.78 -8.87
CA TRP A 393 -18.76 -26.51 -8.83
C TRP A 393 -20.15 -26.72 -9.44
N ARG A 394 -21.19 -26.92 -8.62
CA ARG A 394 -22.60 -26.76 -9.05
C ARG A 394 -23.45 -26.07 -7.98
N LEU A 395 -24.42 -25.30 -8.46
CA LEU A 395 -25.38 -24.51 -7.70
C LEU A 395 -26.34 -25.39 -6.88
N ASP A 396 -26.67 -24.93 -5.68
CA ASP A 396 -27.59 -25.58 -4.74
C ASP A 396 -29.04 -25.61 -5.26
N GLU A 397 -29.69 -26.79 -5.21
CA GLU A 397 -31.16 -26.91 -5.21
C GLU A 397 -31.65 -26.94 -3.74
N PRO A 398 -32.73 -26.23 -3.38
CA PRO A 398 -33.11 -26.04 -1.98
C PRO A 398 -33.69 -27.30 -1.32
N GLU A 399 -33.25 -27.57 -0.09
CA GLU A 399 -33.68 -28.70 0.73
C GLU A 399 -35.18 -28.64 1.11
N LYS A 400 -35.80 -29.82 1.10
CA LYS A 400 -37.19 -30.09 1.49
C LYS A 400 -37.39 -29.92 3.00
N VAL A 401 -38.34 -29.07 3.38
CA VAL A 401 -38.87 -28.96 4.74
C VAL A 401 -39.67 -30.22 5.07
N THR A 402 -39.28 -30.95 6.10
CA THR A 402 -40.05 -32.08 6.65
C THR A 402 -41.08 -31.57 7.66
N GLU A 403 -42.34 -31.84 7.36
CA GLU A 403 -43.52 -31.57 8.16
C GLU A 403 -43.56 -32.41 9.46
N LYS A 404 -43.97 -31.80 10.57
CA LYS A 404 -44.60 -32.50 11.71
C LYS A 404 -46.08 -32.09 11.80
N LYS A 405 -46.92 -33.13 11.91
CA LYS A 405 -48.39 -33.17 11.81
C LYS A 405 -49.16 -32.42 12.93
N PRO A 406 -50.49 -32.19 12.73
CA PRO A 406 -51.29 -31.14 13.40
C PRO A 406 -52.35 -31.63 14.41
N GLY A 407 -52.96 -30.66 15.12
CA GLY A 407 -54.37 -30.69 15.57
C GLY A 407 -54.65 -29.95 16.89
N PRO A 408 -55.88 -29.44 17.17
CA PRO A 408 -56.98 -29.08 16.27
C PRO A 408 -57.49 -27.61 16.45
N LYS A 409 -58.32 -27.18 15.49
CA LYS A 409 -59.01 -25.88 15.43
C LYS A 409 -60.24 -25.84 16.34
N MET A 410 -60.60 -24.64 16.83
CA MET A 410 -62.00 -24.28 17.08
C MET A 410 -62.31 -22.92 16.44
N ASN A 411 -63.45 -22.91 15.74
CA ASN A 411 -64.04 -21.80 14.98
C ASN A 411 -64.74 -20.79 15.90
N GLY A 412 -64.86 -19.55 15.42
CA GLY A 412 -65.78 -18.56 15.95
C GLY A 412 -65.86 -17.32 15.07
N SER A 413 -66.77 -17.33 14.11
CA SER A 413 -67.16 -16.21 13.26
C SER A 413 -67.85 -15.09 14.04
N ASN A 414 -67.63 -13.83 13.68
CA ASN A 414 -68.71 -12.92 13.25
C ASN A 414 -68.22 -11.53 12.83
N ALA A 415 -68.93 -10.99 11.84
CA ALA A 415 -68.73 -9.70 11.20
C ALA A 415 -69.40 -8.55 11.98
N ALA A 416 -68.91 -7.32 11.72
CA ALA A 416 -69.68 -6.13 11.32
C ALA A 416 -69.24 -4.81 12.01
N LYS A 417 -68.94 -3.83 11.14
CA LYS A 417 -69.13 -2.35 11.21
C LYS A 417 -69.37 -1.69 12.59
N SER A 418 -68.58 -0.66 12.92
CA SER A 418 -68.93 0.78 12.68
C SER A 418 -68.21 1.76 13.62
N LYS A 419 -67.85 2.91 13.03
CA LYS A 419 -67.85 4.31 13.53
C LYS A 419 -67.24 4.71 14.90
N SER A 420 -66.32 5.67 14.78
CA SER A 420 -66.14 6.93 15.54
C SER A 420 -65.82 6.89 17.04
N GLY A 421 -64.74 7.57 17.42
CA GLY A 421 -64.52 7.99 18.81
C GLY A 421 -63.11 8.49 19.07
N LYS A 422 -62.98 9.81 19.21
CA LYS A 422 -61.75 10.57 19.50
C LYS A 422 -61.52 10.59 21.02
N LYS A 423 -60.32 10.22 21.52
CA LYS A 423 -59.51 10.91 22.56
C LYS A 423 -58.51 9.97 23.27
N GLY A 424 -57.24 10.41 23.27
CA GLY A 424 -56.36 10.45 24.44
C GLY A 424 -55.72 9.15 24.95
N SER A 425 -54.41 9.00 24.76
CA SER A 425 -53.43 8.93 25.88
C SER A 425 -52.03 8.62 25.37
N ILE A 426 -51.08 9.27 26.04
CA ILE A 426 -49.62 9.19 25.98
C ILE A 426 -49.12 7.77 26.29
N LYS A 427 -48.13 7.25 25.52
CA LYS A 427 -46.93 6.53 26.03
C LYS A 427 -45.99 6.02 24.92
N GLY A 428 -44.73 6.47 24.98
CA GLY A 428 -43.52 5.62 24.90
C GLY A 428 -43.01 5.17 23.52
N GLN A 429 -42.05 5.91 22.96
CA GLN A 429 -41.06 5.39 21.99
C GLN A 429 -40.10 4.38 22.63
N PRO A 430 -39.51 3.47 21.83
CA PRO A 430 -38.12 3.08 22.00
C PRO A 430 -37.34 3.40 20.71
N VAL A 431 -36.83 4.64 20.62
CA VAL A 431 -35.80 5.03 19.63
C VAL A 431 -34.47 4.98 20.38
N HIS A 432 -33.80 3.84 20.40
CA HIS A 432 -32.38 3.77 20.81
C HIS A 432 -31.62 2.49 20.40
N LYS A 433 -32.24 1.57 19.64
CA LYS A 433 -31.56 0.30 19.28
C LYS A 433 -30.95 0.29 17.86
N VAL A 434 -31.27 1.26 17.00
CA VAL A 434 -30.81 1.29 15.60
C VAL A 434 -29.54 2.13 15.44
N GLU A 435 -29.46 3.30 16.06
CA GLU A 435 -28.26 4.15 15.99
C GLU A 435 -27.02 3.49 16.60
N LYS A 436 -27.19 2.70 17.67
CA LYS A 436 -26.05 2.05 18.33
C LYS A 436 -25.39 0.97 17.47
N ALA A 437 -26.18 0.24 16.67
CA ALA A 437 -25.68 -0.80 15.77
C ALA A 437 -24.96 -0.22 14.54
N GLU A 438 -25.44 0.91 13.99
CA GLU A 438 -24.77 1.60 12.88
C GLU A 438 -23.48 2.32 13.34
N THR A 439 -23.48 2.85 14.57
CA THR A 439 -22.29 3.45 15.16
C THR A 439 -21.25 2.38 15.52
N GLU A 440 -21.68 1.22 16.04
CA GLU A 440 -20.79 0.09 16.34
C GLU A 440 -20.21 -0.53 15.05
N ALA A 441 -20.98 -0.65 13.97
CA ALA A 441 -20.48 -1.14 12.68
C ALA A 441 -19.54 -0.14 11.97
N ALA A 442 -19.77 1.17 12.12
CA ALA A 442 -18.85 2.20 11.62
C ALA A 442 -17.55 2.25 12.44
N VAL A 443 -17.64 2.08 13.76
CA VAL A 443 -16.49 1.99 14.67
C VAL A 443 -15.73 0.67 14.49
N GLU A 444 -16.40 -0.45 14.19
CA GLU A 444 -15.76 -1.71 13.81
C GLU A 444 -15.11 -1.63 12.44
N ALA A 445 -15.70 -0.93 11.48
CA ALA A 445 -15.09 -0.67 10.16
C ALA A 445 -13.89 0.29 10.24
N GLU A 446 -13.86 1.23 11.20
CA GLU A 446 -12.67 2.04 11.50
C GLU A 446 -11.61 1.24 12.28
N LYS A 447 -12.01 0.42 13.25
CA LYS A 447 -11.08 -0.48 13.98
C LYS A 447 -10.47 -1.57 13.09
N ASP A 448 -11.20 -2.05 12.08
CA ASP A 448 -10.67 -2.98 11.08
C ASP A 448 -9.69 -2.30 10.11
N LYS A 449 -9.78 -0.97 9.93
CA LYS A 449 -8.79 -0.16 9.19
C LYS A 449 -7.56 0.18 10.04
N GLU A 450 -7.72 0.25 11.36
CA GLU A 450 -6.63 0.44 12.33
C GLU A 450 -5.92 -0.87 12.73
N GLN A 451 -6.34 -2.03 12.20
CA GLN A 451 -5.63 -3.29 12.42
C GLN A 451 -4.26 -3.26 11.74
N GLU A 452 -3.29 -2.90 12.57
CA GLU A 452 -1.89 -2.80 12.29
C GLU A 452 -1.37 -4.07 11.60
N TYR A 453 -1.10 -4.01 10.29
CA TYR A 453 -0.50 -5.13 9.56
C TYR A 453 0.85 -5.50 10.20
N ALA A 454 1.14 -6.81 10.29
CA ALA A 454 2.43 -7.29 10.80
C ALA A 454 3.47 -7.43 9.68
N GLY A 455 3.02 -7.71 8.46
CA GLY A 455 3.88 -7.80 7.31
C GLY A 455 3.16 -8.18 6.03
N VAL A 456 3.94 -8.26 4.95
CA VAL A 456 3.50 -8.59 3.60
C VAL A 456 4.43 -9.65 3.01
N VAL A 457 3.84 -10.59 2.28
CA VAL A 457 4.57 -11.56 1.46
C VAL A 457 4.35 -11.21 0.00
N LYS A 458 5.43 -11.06 -0.75
CA LYS A 458 5.42 -10.81 -2.19
C LYS A 458 6.07 -11.98 -2.90
N ALA A 459 5.44 -12.43 -3.96
CA ALA A 459 5.94 -13.47 -4.83
C ALA A 459 5.86 -12.99 -6.28
N ARG A 460 6.86 -13.32 -7.10
CA ARG A 460 6.85 -13.10 -8.55
C ARG A 460 7.36 -14.32 -9.28
N LEU A 461 6.74 -14.67 -10.39
CA LEU A 461 7.14 -15.74 -11.28
C LEU A 461 7.25 -15.20 -12.70
N ASP A 462 8.43 -15.35 -13.29
CA ASP A 462 8.69 -14.96 -14.67
C ASP A 462 8.62 -16.19 -15.61
N GLN A 463 8.45 -15.97 -16.91
CA GLN A 463 8.49 -17.00 -17.97
C GLN A 463 9.71 -17.94 -17.90
N ASN A 464 10.83 -17.45 -17.35
CA ASN A 464 12.03 -18.23 -17.16
C ASN A 464 12.00 -19.16 -15.94
N LEU A 465 10.85 -19.34 -15.29
CA LEU A 465 10.67 -20.08 -14.03
C LEU A 465 11.57 -19.53 -12.91
N ARG A 466 11.81 -18.21 -12.94
CA ARG A 466 12.48 -17.50 -11.86
C ARG A 466 11.43 -17.04 -10.87
N LEU A 467 11.52 -17.54 -9.65
CA LEU A 467 10.65 -17.20 -8.53
C LEU A 467 11.37 -16.21 -7.62
N GLY A 468 10.85 -14.99 -7.48
CA GLY A 468 11.27 -14.06 -6.44
C GLY A 468 10.31 -14.11 -5.28
N VAL A 469 10.81 -14.28 -4.06
CA VAL A 469 10.00 -14.20 -2.83
C VAL A 469 10.59 -13.12 -1.94
N LEU A 470 9.73 -12.30 -1.35
CA LEU A 470 10.09 -11.23 -0.44
C LEU A 470 9.08 -11.18 0.71
N TRP A 471 9.57 -11.22 1.93
CA TRP A 471 8.81 -10.95 3.14
C TRP A 471 9.27 -9.62 3.71
N GLU A 472 8.34 -8.69 3.91
CA GLU A 472 8.60 -7.42 4.60
C GLU A 472 7.69 -7.35 5.83
N GLY A 473 8.22 -6.97 6.97
CA GLY A 473 7.43 -6.93 8.20
C GLY A 473 8.06 -6.06 9.27
N ARG A 474 7.28 -5.79 10.30
CA ARG A 474 7.75 -5.03 11.46
C ARG A 474 7.83 -5.93 12.68
N VAL A 475 8.93 -5.78 13.43
CA VAL A 475 9.11 -6.39 14.74
C VAL A 475 9.58 -5.30 15.70
N LYS A 476 8.69 -4.85 16.58
CA LYS A 476 8.91 -3.69 17.46
C LYS A 476 9.27 -2.45 16.64
N SER A 477 10.40 -1.81 16.93
CA SER A 477 10.93 -0.64 16.21
C SER A 477 11.81 -1.00 15.01
N LEU A 478 11.94 -2.29 14.64
CA LEU A 478 12.75 -2.72 13.51
C LEU A 478 11.87 -3.17 12.35
N LEU A 479 12.24 -2.74 11.16
CA LEU A 479 11.63 -3.12 9.90
C LEU A 479 12.55 -4.12 9.21
N PHE A 480 11.99 -5.27 8.84
CA PHE A 480 12.72 -6.37 8.21
C PHE A 480 12.25 -6.56 6.77
N SER A 481 13.19 -6.87 5.89
CA SER A 481 12.96 -7.22 4.50
C SER A 481 13.85 -8.42 4.17
N LEU A 482 13.27 -9.60 4.14
CA LEU A 482 13.94 -10.87 3.84
C LEU A 482 13.49 -11.34 2.46
N GLY A 483 14.43 -11.54 1.54
CA GLY A 483 14.06 -12.00 0.21
C GLY A 483 15.03 -13.00 -0.39
N SER A 484 14.50 -13.81 -1.30
CA SER A 484 15.26 -14.78 -2.05
C SER A 484 14.83 -14.84 -3.52
N GLY A 485 15.83 -15.04 -4.38
CA GLY A 485 15.63 -15.31 -5.81
C GLY A 485 15.94 -16.77 -6.08
N ILE A 486 14.94 -17.50 -6.57
CA ILE A 486 14.99 -18.93 -6.86
C ILE A 486 14.89 -19.13 -8.38
N ASP A 487 15.75 -19.95 -8.95
CA ASP A 487 15.70 -20.35 -10.36
C ASP A 487 15.33 -21.84 -10.45
N LEU A 488 14.09 -22.11 -10.83
CA LEU A 488 13.55 -23.47 -10.87
C LEU A 488 14.10 -24.28 -12.05
N LYS A 489 14.73 -23.64 -13.06
CA LYS A 489 15.43 -24.37 -14.14
C LYS A 489 16.71 -25.04 -13.65
N MET A 490 17.35 -24.49 -12.62
CA MET A 490 18.60 -24.98 -12.06
C MET A 490 18.37 -25.69 -10.71
N MET A 491 17.77 -26.88 -10.74
CA MET A 491 17.44 -27.64 -9.51
C MET A 491 18.65 -27.99 -8.64
N ASN A 492 19.87 -28.03 -9.20
CA ASN A 492 21.10 -28.29 -8.45
C ASN A 492 21.58 -27.07 -7.63
N LYS A 493 21.20 -25.86 -8.02
CA LYS A 493 21.51 -24.59 -7.32
C LYS A 493 20.31 -23.63 -7.45
N PRO A 494 19.19 -23.95 -6.78
CA PRO A 494 17.95 -23.22 -7.00
C PRO A 494 18.04 -21.80 -6.42
N PHE A 495 18.73 -21.59 -5.30
CA PHE A 495 18.87 -20.28 -4.68
C PHE A 495 20.00 -19.47 -5.34
N ARG A 496 19.62 -18.42 -6.09
CA ARG A 496 20.59 -17.47 -6.69
C ARG A 496 20.99 -16.38 -5.71
N THR A 497 20.04 -15.90 -4.92
CA THR A 497 20.25 -14.77 -4.01
C THR A 497 19.46 -14.97 -2.73
N LEU A 498 20.10 -14.68 -1.60
CA LEU A 498 19.47 -14.52 -0.30
C LEU A 498 19.94 -13.18 0.26
N GLY A 499 19.02 -12.42 0.84
CA GLY A 499 19.39 -11.19 1.52
C GLY A 499 18.41 -10.80 2.62
N LEU A 500 18.95 -10.07 3.58
CA LEU A 500 18.27 -9.52 4.72
C LEU A 500 18.59 -8.04 4.81
N GLU A 501 17.55 -7.22 4.82
CA GLU A 501 17.62 -5.79 5.07
C GLU A 501 16.91 -5.48 6.39
N VAL A 502 17.61 -4.75 7.26
CA VAL A 502 17.07 -4.27 8.54
C VAL A 502 17.10 -2.75 8.51
N GLN A 503 15.97 -2.13 8.77
CA GLN A 503 15.82 -0.69 8.82
C GLN A 503 15.30 -0.25 10.19
N PHE A 504 15.91 0.81 10.71
CA PHE A 504 15.50 1.49 11.93
C PHE A 504 15.37 2.98 11.63
N SER A 505 14.26 3.58 12.04
CA SER A 505 14.05 5.03 11.91
C SER A 505 13.55 5.64 13.22
N SER A 506 14.15 6.75 13.61
CA SER A 506 13.80 7.51 14.83
C SER A 506 13.30 8.91 14.56
#